data_AF-C9Z2F9-F1
#
_entry.id   AF-C9Z2F9-F1
#
_cell.length_a   1.000
_cell.length_b   1.000
_cell.length_c   1.000
_cell.angle_alpha   90.00
_cell.angle_beta   90.00
_cell.angle_gamma   90.00
#
_symmetry.space_group_name_H-M   'P 1'
#
loop_
_entity.id
_entity.type
_entity.pdbx_description
1 polymer ?
#
loop_
_entity_poly.entity_id
_entity_poly.type
_entity_poly.pdbx_seq_one_letter_code
_entity_poly.pdbx_strand_id
1 'polypeptide(L)'
;MLHSAEFDGPPSLHPDLPARSGELGLKRTVLEQALLVLIRAGLAELEADGTGLVYRATERGPAFVDVLEAPYVLRLRERAEWAVHQWAPDTDVRATTQSLLTTPPAPVTIRPFEGHRG
;
A
#
# COMPACT_ATOMS: atom_id res chain seq x y z
N MET A 1 1.95 12.59 -16.40
CA MET A 1 0.50 12.89 -16.35
C MET A 1 -0.25 11.66 -16.80
N LEU A 2 -1.33 11.27 -16.12
CA LEU A 2 -2.05 10.01 -16.34
C LEU A 2 -2.81 9.97 -17.68
N HIS A 3 -3.18 11.15 -18.19
CA HIS A 3 -3.97 11.35 -19.40
C HIS A 3 -3.11 11.99 -20.51
N SER A 4 -1.95 11.42 -20.79
CA SER A 4 -1.03 11.97 -21.79
C SER A 4 -1.65 12.05 -23.19
N ALA A 5 -2.62 11.20 -23.52
CA ALA A 5 -3.31 11.25 -24.81
C ALA A 5 -4.18 12.51 -24.98
N GLU A 6 -4.58 13.18 -23.89
CA GLU A 6 -5.34 14.44 -23.96
C GLU A 6 -4.47 15.65 -24.33
N PHE A 7 -3.13 15.49 -24.27
CA PHE A 7 -2.14 16.52 -24.56
C PHE A 7 -1.21 16.11 -25.72
N ASP A 8 -1.73 15.33 -26.66
CA ASP A 8 -0.99 14.83 -27.85
C ASP A 8 0.25 13.97 -27.48
N GLY A 9 0.23 13.39 -26.28
CA GLY A 9 1.24 12.48 -25.76
C GLY A 9 0.89 11.01 -25.97
N PRO A 10 1.73 10.08 -25.48
CA PRO A 10 1.50 8.64 -25.59
C PRO A 10 0.17 8.21 -24.92
N PRO A 11 -0.36 7.02 -25.21
CA PRO A 11 -1.64 6.55 -24.65
C PRO A 11 -1.72 6.73 -23.14
N SER A 12 -2.86 7.27 -22.68
CA SER A 12 -3.14 7.45 -21.26
C SER A 12 -2.99 6.13 -20.51
N LEU A 13 -2.34 6.16 -19.33
CA LEU A 13 -2.14 4.96 -18.50
C LEU A 13 -3.47 4.44 -17.93
N HIS A 14 -4.52 5.26 -17.92
CA HIS A 14 -5.85 4.86 -17.49
C HIS A 14 -6.89 5.06 -18.59
N PRO A 15 -7.87 4.14 -18.70
CA PRO A 15 -8.97 4.25 -19.64
C PRO A 15 -9.92 5.40 -19.27
N ASP A 16 -10.47 6.07 -20.29
CA ASP A 16 -11.38 7.19 -20.12
C ASP A 16 -12.72 6.74 -19.51
N LEU A 17 -13.05 7.24 -18.32
CA LEU A 17 -14.31 6.95 -17.62
C LEU A 17 -15.28 8.15 -17.69
N PRO A 18 -16.60 7.92 -17.86
CA PRO A 18 -17.60 8.97 -18.08
C PRO A 18 -17.89 9.87 -16.86
N ALA A 19 -17.21 9.70 -15.72
CA ALA A 19 -17.46 10.43 -14.47
C ALA A 19 -16.26 11.31 -14.04
N ARG A 20 -15.77 12.17 -14.95
CA ARG A 20 -14.61 13.07 -14.76
C ARG A 20 -14.63 13.93 -13.48
N SER A 21 -15.79 14.42 -13.06
CA SER A 21 -15.90 15.29 -11.87
C SER A 21 -15.88 14.52 -10.53
N GLY A 22 -16.32 13.25 -10.54
CA GLY A 22 -16.29 12.38 -9.36
C GLY A 22 -14.91 11.76 -9.10
N GLU A 23 -14.10 11.65 -10.14
CA GLU A 23 -12.75 11.09 -10.08
C GLU A 23 -11.80 11.92 -9.20
N LEU A 24 -11.88 13.26 -9.25
CA LEU A 24 -11.07 14.12 -8.37
C LEU A 24 -11.45 13.96 -6.90
N GLY A 25 -12.75 13.82 -6.59
CA GLY A 25 -13.22 13.58 -5.24
C GLY A 25 -12.79 12.21 -4.70
N LEU A 26 -12.95 11.16 -5.51
CA LEU A 26 -12.49 9.80 -5.16
C LEU A 26 -10.97 9.75 -5.00
N LYS A 27 -10.20 10.37 -5.90
CA LYS A 27 -8.73 10.50 -5.79
C LYS A 27 -8.34 11.24 -4.52
N ARG A 28 -9.05 12.31 -4.16
CA ARG A 28 -8.79 13.07 -2.94
C ARG A 28 -9.04 12.24 -1.69
N THR A 29 -10.17 11.55 -1.58
CA THR A 29 -10.45 10.69 -0.43
C THR A 29 -9.41 9.57 -0.29
N VAL A 30 -9.05 8.90 -1.39
CA VAL A 30 -8.02 7.85 -1.37
C VAL A 30 -6.66 8.42 -0.97
N LEU A 31 -6.29 9.59 -1.50
CA LEU A 31 -5.04 10.25 -1.18
C LEU A 31 -4.98 10.68 0.29
N GLU A 32 -6.06 11.24 0.82
CA GLU A 32 -6.16 11.62 2.24
C GLU A 32 -6.03 10.39 3.15
N GLN A 33 -6.67 9.27 2.81
CA GLN A 33 -6.51 8.02 3.58
C GLN A 33 -5.08 7.49 3.50
N ALA A 34 -4.44 7.53 2.32
CA ALA A 34 -3.05 7.12 2.17
C ALA A 34 -2.09 7.99 2.99
N LEU A 35 -2.27 9.32 2.97
CA LEU A 35 -1.48 10.25 3.77
C LEU A 35 -1.65 9.99 5.26
N LEU A 36 -2.86 9.71 5.73
CA LEU A 36 -3.09 9.35 7.13
C LEU A 36 -2.35 8.07 7.54
N VAL A 37 -2.26 7.07 6.65
CA VAL A 37 -1.46 5.85 6.91
C VAL A 37 0.02 6.21 7.05
N LEU A 38 0.55 7.03 6.14
CA LEU A 38 1.96 7.46 6.18
C LEU A 38 2.27 8.28 7.44
N ILE A 39 1.35 9.16 7.86
CA ILE A 39 1.49 9.93 9.10
C ILE A 39 1.50 9.01 10.33
N ARG A 40 0.58 8.04 10.39
CA ARG A 40 0.53 7.05 11.50
C ARG A 40 1.79 6.18 11.55
N ALA A 41 2.40 5.91 10.40
CA ALA A 41 3.67 5.19 10.31
C ALA A 41 4.90 6.09 10.62
N GLY A 42 4.71 7.39 10.85
CA GLY A 42 5.80 8.35 11.09
C GLY A 42 6.64 8.66 9.85
N LEU A 43 6.08 8.46 8.66
CA LEU A 43 6.75 8.62 7.36
C LEU A 43 6.40 9.94 6.67
N ALA A 44 5.26 10.53 7.04
CA ALA A 44 4.84 11.84 6.60
C ALA A 44 4.37 12.70 7.77
N GLU A 45 4.39 14.01 7.60
CA GLU A 45 3.89 14.99 8.55
C GLU A 45 3.12 16.10 7.83
N LEU A 46 2.29 16.81 8.60
CA LEU A 46 1.50 17.93 8.13
C LEU A 46 2.06 19.20 8.76
N GLU A 47 2.56 20.11 7.93
CA GLU A 47 3.07 21.42 8.35
C GLU A 47 2.14 22.52 7.83
N ALA A 48 2.01 23.59 8.60
CA ALA A 48 1.37 24.81 8.12
C ALA A 48 2.46 25.78 7.66
N ASP A 49 2.34 26.28 6.44
CA ASP A 49 3.22 27.32 5.90
C ASP A 49 2.42 28.54 5.43
N GLY A 50 3.10 29.53 4.86
CA GLY A 50 2.46 30.75 4.36
C GLY A 50 1.50 30.53 3.18
N THR A 51 1.42 29.33 2.62
CA THR A 51 0.56 28.95 1.50
C THR A 51 -0.58 28.01 1.92
N GLY A 52 -0.54 27.46 3.13
CA GLY A 52 -1.60 26.63 3.69
C GLY A 52 -1.06 25.42 4.43
N LEU A 53 -1.71 24.27 4.25
CA LEU A 53 -1.29 23.00 4.82
C LEU A 53 -0.50 22.21 3.76
N VAL A 54 0.71 21.79 4.12
CA VAL A 54 1.60 21.00 3.27
C VAL A 54 1.93 19.67 3.93
N TYR A 55 1.94 18.62 3.13
CA TYR A 55 2.38 17.29 3.56
C TYR A 55 3.84 17.12 3.17
N ARG A 56 4.67 16.68 4.12
CA ARG A 56 6.10 16.45 3.92
C ARG A 56 6.48 15.04 4.35
N ALA A 57 7.43 14.42 3.67
CA ALA A 57 8.06 13.21 4.18
C ALA A 57 8.93 13.56 5.39
N THR A 58 8.87 12.74 6.44
CA THR A 58 9.77 12.90 7.59
C THR A 58 11.18 12.43 7.22
N GLU A 59 12.17 12.71 8.07
CA GLU A 59 13.54 12.20 7.95
C GLU A 59 13.62 10.66 7.85
N ARG A 60 12.57 9.95 8.33
CA ARG A 60 12.47 8.49 8.26
C ARG A 60 11.91 7.98 6.93
N GLY A 61 11.26 8.85 6.16
CA GLY A 61 10.62 8.51 4.89
C GLY A 61 11.56 7.81 3.91
N PRO A 62 12.73 8.40 3.58
CA PRO A 62 13.69 7.80 2.64
C PRO A 62 14.17 6.42 3.10
N ALA A 63 14.63 6.31 4.35
CA ALA A 63 15.13 5.04 4.89
C ALA A 63 14.06 3.94 4.93
N PHE A 64 12.78 4.29 5.11
CA PHE A 64 11.68 3.33 5.02
C PHE A 64 11.47 2.82 3.60
N VAL A 65 11.54 3.70 2.60
CA VAL A 65 11.47 3.30 1.19
C VAL A 65 12.62 2.37 0.84
N ASP A 66 13.84 2.67 1.31
CA ASP A 66 15.02 1.79 1.12
C ASP A 66 14.79 0.39 1.69
N VAL A 67 14.09 0.28 2.83
CA VAL A 67 13.74 -1.02 3.43
C VAL A 67 12.77 -1.81 2.54
N LEU A 68 11.80 -1.15 1.90
CA LEU A 68 10.88 -1.81 0.97
C LEU A 68 11.60 -2.34 -0.27
N GLU A 69 12.68 -1.67 -0.67
CA GLU A 69 13.52 -2.08 -1.81
C GLU A 69 14.65 -3.02 -1.42
N ALA A 70 14.79 -3.35 -0.13
CA ALA A 70 15.85 -4.21 0.36
C ALA A 70 15.79 -5.59 -0.33
N PRO A 71 16.94 -6.16 -0.76
CA PRO A 71 16.98 -7.47 -1.42
C PRO A 71 16.33 -8.61 -0.61
N TYR A 72 16.28 -8.46 0.71
CA TYR A 72 15.56 -9.39 1.58
C TYR A 72 14.04 -9.32 1.36
N VAL A 73 13.46 -8.11 1.37
CA VAL A 73 12.02 -7.91 1.21
C VAL A 73 11.56 -8.35 -0.18
N LEU A 74 12.36 -8.08 -1.22
CA LEU A 74 12.10 -8.55 -2.57
C LEU A 74 12.05 -10.08 -2.64
N ARG A 75 13.03 -10.77 -2.05
CA ARG A 75 13.03 -12.24 -1.96
C ARG A 75 11.86 -12.77 -1.14
N LEU A 76 11.50 -12.12 -0.04
CA LEU A 76 10.34 -12.51 0.77
C LEU A 76 9.06 -12.42 -0.04
N ARG A 77 8.88 -11.34 -0.83
CA ARG A 77 7.76 -11.18 -1.74
C ARG A 77 7.68 -12.32 -2.75
N GLU A 78 8.78 -12.66 -3.42
CA GLU A 78 8.82 -13.78 -4.37
C GLU A 78 8.37 -15.10 -3.71
N ARG A 79 8.81 -15.37 -2.47
CA ARG A 79 8.42 -16.59 -1.75
C ARG A 79 6.96 -16.58 -1.33
N ALA A 80 6.43 -15.42 -0.93
CA ALA A 80 5.02 -15.26 -0.62
C ALA A 80 4.14 -15.46 -1.87
N GLU A 81 4.54 -14.89 -3.01
CA GLU A 81 3.85 -15.07 -4.29
C GLU A 81 3.86 -16.54 -4.72
N TRP A 82 5.01 -17.20 -4.64
CA TRP A 82 5.11 -18.63 -4.90
C TRP A 82 4.19 -19.44 -3.98
N ALA A 83 4.17 -19.14 -2.68
CA ALA A 83 3.34 -19.85 -1.72
C ALA A 83 1.84 -19.72 -2.04
N VAL A 84 1.37 -18.51 -2.34
CA VAL A 84 -0.03 -18.30 -2.76
C VAL A 84 -0.32 -19.08 -4.04
N HIS A 85 0.58 -19.04 -5.03
CA HIS A 85 0.39 -19.80 -6.27
C HIS A 85 0.30 -21.32 -6.05
N GLN A 86 1.07 -21.88 -5.11
CA GLN A 86 1.08 -23.32 -4.87
C GLN A 86 -0.13 -23.80 -4.05
N TRP A 87 -0.53 -23.03 -3.04
CA TRP A 87 -1.49 -23.50 -2.04
C TRP A 87 -2.83 -22.77 -2.06
N ALA A 88 -2.91 -21.63 -2.72
CA ALA A 88 -4.08 -20.75 -2.71
C ALA A 88 -4.28 -19.99 -4.05
N PRO A 89 -4.25 -20.68 -5.21
CA PRO A 89 -4.20 -20.04 -6.53
C PRO A 89 -5.43 -19.17 -6.85
N ASP A 90 -6.58 -19.51 -6.28
CA ASP A 90 -7.84 -18.76 -6.47
C ASP A 90 -8.05 -17.66 -5.42
N THR A 91 -7.06 -17.40 -4.56
CA THR A 91 -7.19 -16.39 -3.50
C THR A 91 -7.06 -14.99 -4.07
N ASP A 92 -8.10 -14.18 -3.84
CA ASP A 92 -7.97 -12.73 -3.96
C ASP A 92 -7.09 -12.21 -2.80
N VAL A 93 -5.81 -12.06 -3.09
CA VAL A 93 -4.79 -11.59 -2.14
C VAL A 93 -5.15 -10.21 -1.58
N ARG A 94 -5.77 -9.34 -2.38
CA ARG A 94 -6.14 -7.99 -1.96
C ARG A 94 -7.32 -8.02 -0.99
N ALA A 95 -8.38 -8.73 -1.34
CA ALA A 95 -9.55 -8.89 -0.46
C ALA A 95 -9.15 -9.57 0.87
N THR A 96 -8.29 -10.59 0.79
CA THR A 96 -7.79 -11.30 1.98
C THR A 96 -6.96 -10.38 2.88
N THR A 97 -6.03 -9.62 2.31
CA THR A 97 -5.21 -8.66 3.07
C THR A 97 -6.08 -7.58 3.72
N GLN A 98 -7.10 -7.07 3.03
CA GLN A 98 -8.04 -6.12 3.60
C GLN A 98 -8.84 -6.71 4.77
N SER A 99 -9.28 -7.96 4.66
CA SER A 99 -9.97 -8.65 5.75
C SER A 99 -9.09 -8.79 7.00
N LEU A 100 -7.80 -9.13 6.83
CA LEU A 100 -6.84 -9.22 7.93
C LEU A 100 -6.57 -7.87 8.62
N LEU A 101 -6.52 -6.78 7.85
CA LEU A 101 -6.27 -5.44 8.39
C LEU A 101 -7.49 -4.83 9.11
N THR A 102 -8.70 -5.27 8.76
CA THR A 102 -9.96 -4.74 9.29
C THR A 102 -10.55 -5.59 10.42
N THR A 103 -10.11 -6.84 10.56
CA THR A 103 -10.53 -7.73 11.63
C THR A 103 -9.55 -7.65 12.79
N PRO A 104 -9.97 -7.33 14.03
CA PRO A 104 -9.08 -7.40 15.18
C PRO A 104 -8.57 -8.85 15.32
N PRO A 105 -7.26 -9.07 15.56
CA PRO A 105 -6.72 -10.42 15.61
C PRO A 105 -7.45 -11.24 16.69
N ALA A 106 -7.91 -12.44 16.32
CA ALA A 106 -8.38 -13.40 17.32
C ALA A 106 -7.23 -13.65 18.32
N PRO A 107 -7.53 -13.87 19.62
CA PRO A 107 -6.48 -14.15 20.60
C PRO A 107 -5.68 -15.38 20.16
N VAL A 108 -4.42 -15.16 19.79
CA VAL A 108 -3.50 -16.21 19.40
C VAL A 108 -3.14 -17.01 20.66
N THR A 109 -3.77 -18.18 20.81
CA THR A 109 -3.27 -19.18 21.76
C THR A 109 -2.08 -19.87 21.11
N ILE A 110 -0.87 -19.41 21.42
CA ILE A 110 0.36 -20.10 20.99
C ILE A 110 0.38 -21.46 21.69
N ARG A 111 0.15 -22.53 20.93
CA ARG A 111 0.38 -23.89 21.44
C ARG A 111 1.90 -24.13 21.50
N PRO A 112 2.41 -24.80 22.56
CA PRO A 112 3.83 -25.11 22.65
C PRO A 112 4.27 -25.93 21.43
N PHE A 113 5.42 -25.57 20.87
CA PHE A 113 6.06 -26.34 19.81
C PHE A 113 6.63 -27.62 20.40
N GLU A 114 5.92 -28.75 20.25
CA GLU A 114 6.44 -30.08 20.58
C GLU A 114 7.42 -30.53 19.50
N GLY A 115 8.69 -30.12 19.67
CA GLY A 115 9.78 -30.58 18.83
C GLY A 115 9.93 -32.11 18.92
N HIS A 116 9.61 -32.81 17.84
CA HIS A 116 9.98 -34.20 17.67
C HIS A 116 11.49 -34.28 17.44
N ARG A 117 12.23 -34.70 18.47
CA ARG A 117 13.62 -35.15 18.32
C ARG A 117 13.61 -36.51 17.63
N GLY A 118 14.09 -36.56 16.39
CA GLY A 118 14.50 -37.75 15.66
C GLY A 118 15.92 -37.55 15.18
#